data_AF-A0A1Y3NLS3-F1
#
_entry.id   AF-A0A1Y3NLS3-F1
#
_cell.length_a   1.000
_cell.length_b   1.000
_cell.length_c   1.000
_cell.angle_alpha   90.00
_cell.angle_beta   90.00
_cell.angle_gamma   90.00
#
_symmetry.space_group_name_H-M   'P 1'
#
loop_
_entity.id
_entity.type
_entity.pdbx_description
1 polymer ?
#
loop_
_entity_poly.entity_id
_entity_poly.type
_entity_poly.pdbx_seq_one_letter_code
_entity_poly.pdbx_strand_id
1 'polypeptide(L)'
;AWHNEKSLKCFDDGNNVIPTIYLNDLCNIIVDVADNPPDIKVILAVDDSKNTLYEIVKSISESLTTGEVEIIPKENAFLDPNMSQDDFNMLQLNLRVEPEKVKEMTFEWKYESGLVENMQSIINEYKNARGLQPLKIAIHGPPYSGKTTLAKKIAEHYQIHYVNADKELKEGIEKLEAIVNEYTEGSDGMEEYENAKDTLDEIQEYYKANGKYSEKHIINFVRDKLMSMPCRNQGYVLDEFPNTTSLAQELFKSLNEDEENEQYNTLIFPSFIFSLNASDNYIKDKVMLLPEQQVIGTSNTEEEFTKRLEEFKANNTEENTILNYFDEFEVHAITLDVENKSIEYLMEKIINEVGKPHNYGPTPEEIAEKRRIAEEKKKKEEELALQEKIRNEKEEEIRLLRERAEWQIKLEEVRKQEQEVLEVQSIPLRNYLMKYVMPTLTSALIDICKIRPEDPIDYLAEYLFKNNPTNN
;
A
#
# COMPACT_ATOMS: atom_id res chain seq x y z
N ALA A 1 9.71 -1.39 20.32
CA ALA A 1 8.46 -1.22 21.10
C ALA A 1 7.34 -0.48 20.35
N TRP A 2 7.42 0.84 20.14
CA TRP A 2 6.30 1.62 19.55
C TRP A 2 5.85 1.17 18.16
N HIS A 3 6.76 0.61 17.35
CA HIS A 3 6.46 0.05 16.03
C HIS A 3 5.85 -1.36 16.06
N ASN A 4 5.30 -1.79 17.20
CA ASN A 4 4.62 -3.08 17.38
C ASN A 4 5.52 -4.30 17.08
N GLU A 5 6.80 -4.23 17.46
CA GLU A 5 7.69 -5.39 17.40
C GLU A 5 7.11 -6.52 18.26
N LYS A 6 7.14 -7.74 17.71
CA LYS A 6 6.58 -8.93 18.37
C LYS A 6 7.27 -9.21 19.71
N SER A 7 8.59 -9.01 19.80
CA SER A 7 9.37 -9.20 21.02
C SER A 7 10.31 -8.02 21.22
N LEU A 8 10.61 -7.70 22.47
CA LEU A 8 11.69 -6.78 22.81
C LEU A 8 12.96 -7.54 23.11
N LYS A 9 14.09 -7.00 22.67
CA LYS A 9 15.40 -7.62 22.83
C LYS A 9 15.95 -7.35 24.22
N CYS A 10 16.29 -8.40 24.95
CA CYS A 10 17.07 -8.34 26.18
C CYS A 10 18.44 -8.99 25.91
N PHE A 11 19.52 -8.33 26.28
CA PHE A 11 20.86 -8.85 26.03
C PHE A 11 21.34 -9.69 27.20
N ASP A 12 21.96 -10.84 26.88
CA ASP A 12 22.38 -11.84 27.87
C ASP A 12 21.17 -12.36 28.69
N ASP A 13 21.40 -12.85 29.91
CA ASP A 13 20.32 -13.29 30.80
C ASP A 13 19.47 -12.15 31.41
N GLY A 14 19.88 -10.89 31.24
CA GLY A 14 19.19 -9.71 31.77
C GLY A 14 19.13 -9.63 33.29
N ASN A 15 19.90 -10.45 34.03
CA ASN A 15 19.88 -10.51 35.50
C ASN A 15 20.65 -9.35 36.15
N ASN A 16 21.28 -8.50 35.35
CA ASN A 16 22.02 -7.35 35.83
C ASN A 16 21.06 -6.25 36.32
N VAL A 17 21.39 -5.65 37.47
CA VAL A 17 20.61 -4.55 38.05
C VAL A 17 21.08 -3.24 37.45
N ILE A 18 20.16 -2.52 36.80
CA ILE A 18 20.44 -1.23 36.17
C ILE A 18 19.90 -0.12 37.08
N PRO A 19 20.75 0.76 37.62
CA PRO A 19 20.30 1.90 38.40
C PRO A 19 19.56 2.89 37.50
N THR A 20 18.32 3.21 37.85
CA THR A 20 17.51 4.20 37.14
C THR A 20 17.25 5.43 38.01
N ILE A 21 16.91 6.54 37.36
CA ILE A 21 16.32 7.69 38.02
C ILE A 21 15.44 8.44 37.03
N TYR A 22 14.28 8.87 37.48
CA TYR A 22 13.40 9.70 36.67
C TYR A 22 13.94 11.14 36.53
N LEU A 23 13.76 11.74 35.35
CA LEU A 23 14.41 13.01 35.01
C LEU A 23 14.04 14.17 35.94
N ASN A 24 12.77 14.29 36.36
CA ASN A 24 12.39 15.37 37.28
C ASN A 24 12.97 15.14 38.68
N ASP A 25 13.05 13.90 39.13
CA ASP A 25 13.64 13.56 40.42
C ASP A 25 15.13 13.87 40.40
N LEU A 26 15.84 13.56 39.31
CA LEU A 26 17.22 13.98 39.10
C LEU A 26 17.37 15.51 39.14
N CYS A 27 16.47 16.26 38.49
CA CYS A 27 16.47 17.73 38.56
C CYS A 27 16.27 18.24 39.99
N ASN A 28 15.35 17.64 40.76
CA ASN A 28 15.10 18.00 42.15
C ASN A 28 16.33 17.75 43.02
N ILE A 29 17.03 16.63 42.82
CA ILE A 29 18.30 16.32 43.49
C ILE A 29 19.35 17.40 43.18
N ILE A 30 19.48 17.79 41.91
CA ILE A 30 20.46 18.81 41.50
C ILE A 30 20.14 20.16 42.17
N VAL A 31 18.87 20.53 42.26
CA VAL A 31 18.43 21.77 42.94
C VAL A 31 18.74 21.70 44.43
N ASP A 32 18.41 20.60 45.11
CA ASP A 32 18.70 20.44 46.54
C ASP A 32 20.21 20.47 46.82
N VAL A 33 21.02 19.83 45.98
CA VAL A 33 22.50 19.88 46.08
C VAL A 33 23.06 21.28 45.87
N ALA A 34 22.43 22.08 45.00
CA ALA A 34 22.84 23.46 44.76
C ALA A 34 22.49 24.38 45.96
N ASP A 35 21.33 24.17 46.58
CA ASP A 35 20.86 24.94 47.73
C ASP A 35 21.55 24.49 49.04
N ASN A 36 21.80 23.19 49.18
CA ASN A 36 22.42 22.55 50.35
C ASN A 36 23.65 21.72 49.93
N PRO A 37 24.80 22.36 49.66
CA PRO A 37 26.00 21.65 49.21
C PRO A 37 26.46 20.61 50.25
N PRO A 38 26.51 19.31 49.90
CA PRO A 38 26.91 18.29 50.84
C PRO A 38 28.43 18.24 51.00
N ASP A 39 28.89 17.74 52.15
CA ASP A 39 30.33 17.60 52.45
C ASP A 39 31.05 16.53 51.60
N ILE A 40 30.29 15.70 50.88
CA ILE A 40 30.79 14.64 50.01
C ILE A 40 30.95 15.12 48.57
N LYS A 41 32.00 14.65 47.89
CA LYS A 41 32.35 15.09 46.54
C LYS A 41 31.54 14.42 45.43
N VAL A 42 30.91 13.27 45.71
CA VAL A 42 30.20 12.46 44.73
C VAL A 42 28.92 11.96 45.38
N ILE A 43 27.81 12.09 44.65
CA ILE A 43 26.49 11.62 45.05
C ILE A 43 25.99 10.71 43.93
N LEU A 44 25.39 9.58 44.30
CA LEU A 44 24.73 8.69 43.36
C LEU A 44 23.23 9.02 43.37
N ALA A 45 22.74 9.53 42.25
CA ALA A 45 21.33 9.84 42.04
C ALA A 45 20.65 8.62 41.40
N VAL A 46 20.02 7.80 42.23
CA VAL A 46 19.30 6.58 41.84
C VAL A 46 17.98 6.56 42.62
N ASP A 47 16.92 6.02 42.01
CA ASP A 47 15.66 5.71 42.69
C ASP A 47 15.83 4.51 43.66
N ASP A 48 14.79 4.15 44.43
CA ASP A 48 14.88 3.02 45.38
C ASP A 48 14.67 1.66 44.69
N SER A 49 14.43 1.67 43.38
CA SER A 49 14.14 0.47 42.64
C SER A 49 15.41 -0.32 42.35
N LYS A 50 15.30 -1.64 42.42
CA LYS A 50 16.42 -2.58 42.18
C LYS A 50 16.08 -3.50 41.02
N ASN A 51 15.48 -2.91 39.97
CA ASN A 51 15.00 -3.63 38.81
C ASN A 51 16.16 -4.16 37.97
N THR A 52 16.02 -5.39 37.50
CA THR A 52 16.90 -6.01 36.52
C THR A 52 16.63 -5.47 35.11
N LEU A 53 17.60 -5.61 34.21
CA LEU A 53 17.39 -5.28 32.79
C LEU A 53 16.19 -6.05 32.23
N TYR A 54 16.06 -7.34 32.58
CA TYR A 54 14.94 -8.16 32.14
C TYR A 54 13.60 -7.60 32.62
N GLU A 55 13.45 -7.25 33.90
CA GLU A 55 12.21 -6.67 34.44
C GLU A 55 11.83 -5.36 33.76
N ILE A 56 12.81 -4.49 33.49
CA ILE A 56 12.59 -3.23 32.77
C ILE A 56 12.10 -3.52 31.34
N VAL A 57 12.80 -4.36 30.59
CA VAL A 57 12.44 -4.71 29.20
C VAL A 57 11.08 -5.41 29.15
N LYS A 58 10.80 -6.30 30.09
CA LYS A 58 9.54 -7.02 30.23
C LYS A 58 8.38 -6.07 30.50
N SER A 59 8.54 -5.16 31.46
CA SER A 59 7.51 -4.15 31.79
C SER A 59 7.22 -3.22 30.60
N ILE A 60 8.24 -2.82 29.85
CA ILE A 60 8.07 -2.04 28.60
C ILE A 60 7.34 -2.87 27.54
N SER A 61 7.70 -4.15 27.37
CA SER A 61 7.09 -5.05 26.39
C SER A 61 5.61 -5.27 26.68
N GLU A 62 5.26 -5.52 27.93
CA GLU A 62 3.88 -5.74 28.37
C GLU A 62 3.01 -4.50 28.21
N SER A 63 3.59 -3.32 28.45
CA SER A 63 2.85 -2.07 28.40
C SER A 63 2.71 -1.47 27.00
N LEU A 64 3.65 -1.74 26.08
CA LEU A 64 3.69 -1.14 24.74
C LEU A 64 3.51 -2.13 23.58
N THR A 65 3.73 -3.43 23.78
CA THR A 65 3.74 -4.44 22.71
C THR A 65 2.95 -5.70 23.10
N THR A 66 3.53 -6.89 23.05
CA THR A 66 2.94 -8.21 23.29
C THR A 66 3.29 -8.76 24.67
N GLY A 67 4.28 -8.17 25.35
CA GLY A 67 4.88 -8.74 26.54
C GLY A 67 5.99 -9.77 26.28
N GLU A 68 6.24 -10.18 25.04
CA GLU A 68 7.31 -11.12 24.73
C GLU A 68 8.69 -10.43 24.81
N VAL A 69 9.68 -11.17 25.32
CA VAL A 69 11.06 -10.72 25.44
C VAL A 69 11.96 -11.79 24.82
N GLU A 70 12.78 -11.38 23.85
CA GLU A 70 13.75 -12.24 23.19
C GLU A 70 15.13 -12.04 23.84
N ILE A 71 15.72 -13.14 24.32
CA ILE A 71 17.06 -13.14 24.90
C ILE A 71 18.09 -13.26 23.77
N ILE A 72 18.97 -12.27 23.65
CA ILE A 72 20.01 -12.18 22.64
C ILE A 72 21.38 -12.45 23.26
N PRO A 73 22.12 -13.48 22.79
CA PRO A 73 23.50 -13.71 23.20
C PRO A 73 24.41 -12.51 22.89
N LYS A 74 25.41 -12.28 23.74
CA LYS A 74 26.34 -11.15 23.62
C LYS A 74 27.02 -11.06 22.24
N GLU A 75 27.31 -12.19 21.61
CA GLU A 75 27.94 -12.26 20.29
C GLU A 75 27.05 -11.66 19.18
N ASN A 76 25.73 -11.72 19.38
CA ASN A 76 24.74 -11.28 18.42
C ASN A 76 24.26 -9.84 18.66
N ALA A 77 24.66 -9.21 19.77
CA ALA A 77 24.22 -7.85 20.12
C ALA A 77 24.58 -6.80 19.05
N PHE A 78 25.72 -6.98 18.38
CA PHE A 78 26.22 -6.07 17.34
C PHE A 78 25.72 -6.40 15.93
N LEU A 79 24.86 -7.41 15.77
CA LEU A 79 24.15 -7.62 14.50
C LEU A 79 23.04 -6.58 14.30
N ASP A 80 22.59 -5.95 15.38
CA ASP A 80 21.62 -4.86 15.31
C ASP A 80 22.33 -3.55 14.91
N PRO A 81 22.03 -2.97 13.74
CA PRO A 81 22.65 -1.73 13.29
C PRO A 81 22.31 -0.52 14.17
N ASN A 82 21.26 -0.61 15.00
CA ASN A 82 20.86 0.46 15.91
C ASN A 82 21.53 0.38 17.29
N MET A 83 22.31 -0.67 17.57
CA MET A 83 22.98 -0.85 18.86
C MET A 83 24.39 -0.26 18.82
N SER A 84 24.60 0.88 19.49
CA SER A 84 25.94 1.46 19.64
C SER A 84 26.74 0.73 20.73
N GLN A 85 28.07 0.81 20.65
CA GLN A 85 28.93 0.19 21.66
C GLN A 85 28.77 0.84 23.04
N ASP A 86 28.49 2.14 23.10
CA ASP A 86 28.28 2.85 24.36
C ASP A 86 26.96 2.46 25.01
N ASP A 87 25.87 2.35 24.23
CA ASP A 87 24.57 1.90 24.72
C ASP A 87 24.66 0.46 25.24
N PHE A 88 25.33 -0.42 24.48
CA PHE A 88 25.55 -1.79 24.91
C PHE A 88 26.30 -1.86 26.24
N ASN A 89 27.37 -1.06 26.40
CA ASN A 89 28.13 -1.00 27.66
C ASN A 89 27.27 -0.50 28.83
N MET A 90 26.36 0.46 28.61
CA MET A 90 25.43 0.92 29.64
C MET A 90 24.43 -0.18 30.05
N LEU A 91 23.93 -0.94 29.08
CA LEU A 91 23.02 -2.06 29.34
C LEU A 91 23.69 -3.24 30.04
N GLN A 92 25.02 -3.36 29.99
CA GLN A 92 25.78 -4.39 30.73
C GLN A 92 26.06 -4.02 32.20
N LEU A 93 25.66 -2.83 32.66
CA LEU A 93 25.90 -2.40 34.04
C LEU A 93 25.16 -3.31 35.02
N ASN A 94 25.85 -3.73 36.08
CA ASN A 94 25.28 -4.48 37.20
C ASN A 94 25.65 -3.77 38.50
N LEU A 95 24.92 -2.71 38.82
CA LEU A 95 25.21 -1.84 39.97
C LEU A 95 24.07 -1.92 40.98
N ARG A 96 24.40 -2.39 42.18
CA ARG A 96 23.50 -2.38 43.34
C ARG A 96 23.97 -1.30 44.28
N VAL A 97 23.40 -0.12 44.13
CA VAL A 97 23.77 1.08 44.88
C VAL A 97 22.59 1.55 45.73
N GLU A 98 22.89 2.13 46.89
CA GLU A 98 21.88 2.71 47.77
C GLU A 98 22.10 4.22 47.84
N PRO A 99 21.08 5.03 47.51
CA PRO A 99 21.22 6.48 47.42
C PRO A 99 21.07 7.12 48.81
N GLU A 100 21.92 6.73 49.78
CA GLU A 100 21.81 7.11 51.20
C GLU A 100 21.68 8.63 51.38
N LYS A 101 22.55 9.42 50.72
CA LYS A 101 22.51 10.87 50.83
C LYS A 101 21.30 11.51 50.15
N VAL A 102 20.76 10.90 49.11
CA VAL A 102 19.59 11.40 48.39
C VAL A 102 18.34 11.21 49.23
N LYS A 103 18.24 10.10 49.98
CA LYS A 103 17.12 9.85 50.91
C LYS A 103 17.04 10.87 52.05
N GLU A 104 18.14 11.57 52.36
CA GLU A 104 18.16 12.65 53.37
C GLU A 104 17.73 14.02 52.81
N MET A 105 17.59 14.16 51.50
CA MET A 105 17.25 15.44 50.85
C MET A 105 15.79 15.80 51.05
N THR A 106 15.50 17.11 51.00
CA THR A 106 14.16 17.64 51.27
C THR A 106 13.47 18.06 49.97
N PHE A 107 13.10 17.10 49.13
CA PHE A 107 12.26 17.32 47.95
C PHE A 107 11.17 16.25 47.84
N GLU A 108 10.16 16.51 47.02
CA GLU A 108 9.08 15.57 46.75
C GLU A 108 9.47 14.66 45.57
N TRP A 109 9.53 13.35 45.84
CA TRP A 109 9.75 12.35 44.79
C TRP A 109 8.50 12.19 43.94
N LYS A 110 8.69 12.18 42.63
CA LYS A 110 7.64 11.81 41.69
C LYS A 110 7.54 10.29 41.53
N TYR A 111 8.68 9.60 41.34
CA TYR A 111 8.73 8.14 41.17
C TYR A 111 9.87 7.50 41.98
N GLU A 112 9.79 7.61 43.32
CA GLU A 112 10.77 7.00 44.22
C GLU A 112 10.86 5.47 44.05
N SER A 113 9.73 4.82 43.77
CA SER A 113 9.66 3.37 43.55
C SER A 113 10.14 2.92 42.15
N GLY A 114 10.56 3.88 41.32
CA GLY A 114 11.25 3.66 40.06
C GLY A 114 10.37 3.38 38.84
N LEU A 115 11.02 2.96 37.76
CA LEU A 115 10.44 2.89 36.42
C LEU A 115 9.35 1.82 36.28
N VAL A 116 9.58 0.61 36.81
CA VAL A 116 8.71 -0.57 36.58
C VAL A 116 7.34 -0.39 37.24
N GLU A 117 7.29 0.07 38.49
CA GLU A 117 6.02 0.29 39.20
C GLU A 117 5.20 1.43 38.60
N ASN A 118 5.87 2.42 37.99
CA ASN A 118 5.25 3.63 37.46
C ASN A 118 5.16 3.66 35.92
N MET A 119 5.34 2.51 35.27
CA MET A 119 5.49 2.38 33.81
C MET A 119 4.34 3.04 33.04
N GLN A 120 3.09 2.81 33.45
CA GLN A 120 1.91 3.35 32.77
C GLN A 120 1.87 4.89 32.78
N SER A 121 2.19 5.49 33.93
CA SER A 121 2.25 6.95 34.08
C SER A 121 3.37 7.55 33.23
N ILE A 122 4.54 6.91 33.22
CA ILE A 122 5.70 7.32 32.42
C ILE A 122 5.40 7.19 30.92
N ILE A 123 4.71 6.14 30.49
CA ILE A 123 4.26 5.99 29.10
C ILE A 123 3.28 7.10 28.71
N ASN A 124 2.34 7.45 29.58
CA ASN A 124 1.39 8.54 29.30
C ASN A 124 2.13 9.88 29.16
N GLU A 125 3.12 10.15 30.01
CA GLU A 125 3.98 11.33 29.89
C GLU A 125 4.84 11.32 28.63
N TYR A 126 5.41 10.16 28.29
CA TYR A 126 6.16 9.96 27.06
C TYR A 126 5.32 10.25 25.82
N LYS A 127 4.07 9.75 25.81
CA LYS A 127 3.08 9.98 24.75
C LYS A 127 2.73 11.46 24.65
N ASN A 128 2.38 12.09 25.78
CA ASN A 128 2.00 13.51 25.83
C ASN A 128 3.14 14.43 25.40
N ALA A 129 4.36 14.22 25.91
CA ALA A 129 5.53 15.04 25.61
C ALA A 129 5.91 15.01 24.12
N ARG A 130 5.57 13.92 23.41
CA ARG A 130 5.89 13.73 21.99
C ARG A 130 4.68 13.89 21.07
N GLY A 131 3.51 14.22 21.61
CA GLY A 131 2.28 14.33 20.85
C GLY A 131 1.84 13.01 20.21
N LEU A 132 2.16 11.88 20.85
CA LEU A 132 1.79 10.55 20.38
C LEU A 132 0.37 10.22 20.87
N GLN A 133 -0.62 10.49 20.03
CA GLN A 133 -2.02 10.25 20.34
C GLN A 133 -2.61 9.28 19.31
N PRO A 134 -3.33 8.23 19.75
CA PRO A 134 -3.92 7.27 18.83
C PRO A 134 -5.02 7.94 18.01
N LEU A 135 -4.88 7.90 16.68
CA LEU A 135 -5.88 8.45 15.78
C LEU A 135 -6.93 7.39 15.45
N LYS A 136 -8.16 7.61 15.91
CA LYS A 136 -9.28 6.65 15.78
C LYS A 136 -10.30 7.17 14.78
N ILE A 137 -10.36 6.57 13.60
CA ILE A 137 -11.21 7.00 12.49
C ILE A 137 -12.21 5.89 12.15
N ALA A 138 -13.48 6.24 11.95
CA ALA A 138 -14.47 5.34 11.36
C ALA A 138 -14.93 5.87 10.00
N ILE A 139 -15.16 4.97 9.05
CA ILE A 139 -15.68 5.31 7.71
C ILE A 139 -17.08 4.73 7.53
N HIS A 140 -18.01 5.62 7.21
CA HIS A 140 -19.39 5.31 6.91
C HIS A 140 -19.72 5.67 5.45
N GLY A 141 -20.74 5.05 4.87
CA GLY A 141 -21.22 5.36 3.52
C GLY A 141 -21.73 4.14 2.74
N PRO A 142 -22.33 4.33 1.57
CA PRO A 142 -22.98 3.27 0.83
C PRO A 142 -21.96 2.27 0.25
N PRO A 143 -22.36 1.02 -0.06
CA PRO A 143 -21.49 0.05 -0.70
C PRO A 143 -20.94 0.62 -2.02
N TYR A 144 -19.72 0.22 -2.42
CA TYR A 144 -19.05 0.68 -3.65
C TYR A 144 -18.75 2.19 -3.79
N SER A 145 -18.95 2.99 -2.74
CA SER A 145 -18.52 4.41 -2.72
C SER A 145 -17.00 4.60 -2.68
N GLY A 146 -16.23 3.53 -2.39
CA GLY A 146 -14.77 3.56 -2.28
C GLY A 146 -14.24 3.62 -0.85
N LYS A 147 -15.08 3.34 0.17
CA LYS A 147 -14.72 3.31 1.60
C LYS A 147 -13.43 2.54 1.86
N THR A 148 -13.35 1.28 1.43
CA THR A 148 -12.18 0.42 1.65
C THR A 148 -10.90 0.96 1.03
N THR A 149 -10.99 1.54 -0.17
CA THR A 149 -9.82 2.17 -0.80
C THR A 149 -9.36 3.40 -0.04
N LEU A 150 -10.30 4.22 0.43
CA LEU A 150 -10.00 5.40 1.24
C LEU A 150 -9.46 4.99 2.62
N ALA A 151 -10.07 4.02 3.30
CA ALA A 151 -9.65 3.50 4.60
C ALA A 151 -8.20 3.01 4.58
N LYS A 152 -7.83 2.23 3.56
CA LYS A 152 -6.45 1.77 3.37
C LYS A 152 -5.49 2.94 3.15
N LYS A 153 -5.86 3.93 2.33
CA LYS A 153 -5.04 5.13 2.12
C LYS A 153 -4.88 5.98 3.38
N ILE A 154 -5.93 6.10 4.22
CA ILE A 154 -5.83 6.77 5.52
C ILE A 154 -4.89 5.99 6.45
N ALA A 155 -5.08 4.68 6.56
CA ALA A 155 -4.23 3.80 7.36
C ALA A 155 -2.75 3.91 6.95
N GLU A 156 -2.48 3.94 5.65
CA GLU A 156 -1.14 4.16 5.10
C GLU A 156 -0.61 5.57 5.35
N HIS A 157 -1.41 6.62 5.17
CA HIS A 157 -0.93 8.00 5.35
C HIS A 157 -0.58 8.30 6.81
N TYR A 158 -1.47 7.89 7.72
CA TYR A 158 -1.32 8.13 9.14
C TYR A 158 -0.53 7.03 9.86
N GLN A 159 -0.13 5.95 9.17
CA GLN A 159 0.55 4.79 9.78
C GLN A 159 -0.23 4.25 10.99
N ILE A 160 -1.51 3.95 10.77
CA ILE A 160 -2.44 3.41 11.76
C ILE A 160 -3.08 2.11 11.25
N HIS A 161 -3.77 1.38 12.10
CA HIS A 161 -4.24 0.03 11.77
C HIS A 161 -5.53 0.04 10.98
N TYR A 162 -5.53 -0.57 9.80
CA TYR A 162 -6.77 -0.85 9.07
C TYR A 162 -7.51 -2.02 9.73
N VAL A 163 -8.76 -1.78 10.14
CA VAL A 163 -9.63 -2.74 10.83
C VAL A 163 -10.89 -2.93 10.01
N ASN A 164 -11.19 -4.19 9.67
CA ASN A 164 -12.38 -4.59 8.93
C ASN A 164 -12.93 -5.89 9.51
N ALA A 165 -14.24 -5.96 9.72
CA ALA A 165 -14.90 -7.07 10.40
C ALA A 165 -14.56 -8.45 9.79
N ASP A 166 -14.65 -8.59 8.47
CA ASP A 166 -14.37 -9.87 7.79
C ASP A 166 -12.91 -10.29 7.92
N LYS A 167 -11.99 -9.32 7.90
CA LYS A 167 -10.57 -9.56 8.07
C LYS A 167 -10.25 -10.01 9.50
N GLU A 168 -10.72 -9.27 10.50
CA GLU A 168 -10.44 -9.59 11.90
C GLU A 168 -11.10 -10.89 12.33
N LEU A 169 -12.26 -11.23 11.77
CA LEU A 169 -12.92 -12.52 11.99
C LEU A 169 -12.07 -13.68 11.45
N LYS A 170 -11.55 -13.58 10.22
CA LYS A 170 -10.69 -14.61 9.62
C LYS A 170 -9.38 -14.77 10.40
N GLU A 171 -8.69 -13.66 10.66
CA GLU A 171 -7.45 -13.68 11.45
C GLU A 171 -7.68 -14.20 12.88
N GLY A 172 -8.84 -13.88 13.46
CA GLY A 172 -9.26 -14.39 14.77
C GLY A 172 -9.44 -15.91 14.78
N ILE A 173 -10.15 -16.46 13.80
CA ILE A 173 -10.34 -17.91 13.65
C ILE A 173 -8.99 -18.60 13.40
N GLU A 174 -8.15 -18.06 12.52
CA GLU A 174 -6.81 -18.61 12.24
C GLU A 174 -5.93 -18.66 13.50
N LYS A 175 -6.00 -17.63 14.36
CA LYS A 175 -5.30 -17.63 15.65
C LYS A 175 -5.81 -18.70 16.60
N LEU A 176 -7.13 -18.87 16.71
CA LEU A 176 -7.73 -19.92 17.53
C LEU A 176 -7.31 -21.32 17.01
N GLU A 177 -7.33 -21.53 15.70
CA GLU A 177 -6.84 -22.75 15.07
C GLU A 177 -5.36 -23.00 15.35
N ALA A 178 -4.52 -21.96 15.30
CA ALA A 178 -3.10 -22.07 15.62
C ALA A 178 -2.88 -22.50 17.08
N ILE A 179 -3.56 -21.85 18.03
CA ILE A 179 -3.48 -22.21 19.47
C ILE A 179 -3.87 -23.67 19.69
N VAL A 180 -4.96 -24.12 19.06
CA VAL A 180 -5.45 -25.51 19.18
C VAL A 180 -4.47 -26.52 18.55
N ASN A 181 -3.85 -26.17 17.43
CA ASN A 181 -2.93 -27.06 16.71
C ASN A 181 -1.52 -27.11 17.32
N GLU A 182 -1.05 -26.03 17.92
CA GLU A 182 0.29 -25.92 18.52
C GLU A 182 0.34 -26.48 19.95
N TYR A 183 -0.81 -26.68 20.60
CA TYR A 183 -0.88 -27.25 21.94
C TYR A 183 -0.34 -28.68 21.99
N THR A 184 0.55 -28.92 22.97
CA THR A 184 1.09 -30.25 23.26
C THR A 184 0.71 -30.66 24.69
N GLU A 185 0.22 -31.89 24.87
CA GLU A 185 -0.20 -32.40 26.18
C GLU A 185 0.96 -32.31 27.19
N GLY A 186 0.78 -31.52 28.25
CA GLY A 186 1.79 -31.28 29.30
C GLY A 186 2.59 -29.98 29.14
N SER A 187 2.25 -29.12 28.18
CA SER A 187 2.75 -27.73 28.10
C SER A 187 1.95 -26.78 28.99
N ASP A 188 2.59 -25.70 29.45
CA ASP A 188 1.90 -24.59 30.10
C ASP A 188 1.02 -23.89 29.05
N GLY A 189 -0.30 -23.84 29.27
CA GLY A 189 -1.26 -23.32 28.28
C GLY A 189 -2.59 -24.08 28.16
N MET A 190 -2.86 -25.05 29.05
CA MET A 190 -4.10 -25.84 29.03
C MET A 190 -5.37 -24.96 29.05
N GLU A 191 -5.39 -23.90 29.85
CA GLU A 191 -6.54 -23.00 29.98
C GLU A 191 -6.78 -22.18 28.69
N GLU A 192 -5.72 -21.70 28.05
CA GLU A 192 -5.79 -20.98 26.77
C GLU A 192 -6.24 -21.92 25.64
N TYR A 193 -5.75 -23.16 25.63
CA TYR A 193 -6.19 -24.19 24.70
C TYR A 193 -7.67 -24.54 24.86
N GLU A 194 -8.14 -24.78 26.09
CA GLU A 194 -9.55 -25.12 26.36
C GLU A 194 -10.47 -23.97 25.92
N ASN A 195 -10.15 -22.73 26.30
CA ASN A 195 -10.92 -21.54 25.89
C ASN A 195 -10.93 -21.35 24.36
N ALA A 196 -9.78 -21.53 23.71
CA ALA A 196 -9.68 -21.37 22.26
C ALA A 196 -10.49 -22.44 21.52
N LYS A 197 -10.43 -23.69 22.00
CA LYS A 197 -11.17 -24.81 21.43
C LYS A 197 -12.67 -24.65 21.59
N ASP A 198 -13.15 -24.30 22.78
CA ASP A 198 -14.58 -24.11 23.04
C ASP A 198 -15.16 -22.98 22.17
N THR A 199 -14.43 -21.87 22.06
CA THR A 199 -14.83 -20.74 21.21
C THR A 199 -14.86 -21.14 19.73
N LEU A 200 -13.87 -21.90 19.27
CA LEU A 200 -13.78 -22.37 17.89
C LEU A 200 -14.92 -23.34 17.56
N ASP A 201 -15.23 -24.27 18.45
CA ASP A 201 -16.34 -25.21 18.30
C ASP A 201 -17.69 -24.44 18.25
N GLU A 202 -17.91 -23.44 19.13
CA GLU A 202 -19.10 -22.57 19.09
C GLU A 202 -19.24 -21.83 17.75
N ILE A 203 -18.16 -21.23 17.25
CA ILE A 203 -18.15 -20.52 15.97
C ILE A 203 -18.47 -21.47 14.82
N GLN A 204 -17.84 -22.65 14.80
CA GLN A 204 -18.04 -23.63 13.73
C GLN A 204 -19.44 -24.24 13.73
N GLU A 205 -20.00 -24.55 14.90
CA GLU A 205 -21.38 -25.05 15.03
C GLU A 205 -22.38 -24.00 14.54
N TYR A 206 -22.22 -22.75 14.96
CA TYR A 206 -23.10 -21.66 14.52
C TYR A 206 -23.04 -21.46 13.00
N TYR A 207 -21.84 -21.48 12.43
CA TYR A 207 -21.64 -21.35 10.98
C TYR A 207 -22.26 -22.52 10.21
N LYS A 208 -22.10 -23.77 10.69
CA LYS A 208 -22.73 -24.96 10.10
C LYS A 208 -24.26 -24.89 10.13
N ALA A 209 -24.84 -24.33 11.19
CA ALA A 209 -26.29 -24.20 11.35
C ALA A 209 -26.90 -23.07 10.51
N ASN A 210 -26.23 -21.92 10.41
CA ASN A 210 -26.81 -20.70 9.85
C ASN A 210 -26.21 -20.25 8.52
N GLY A 211 -25.07 -20.83 8.11
CA GLY A 211 -24.33 -20.42 6.90
C GLY A 211 -23.70 -19.03 6.99
N LYS A 212 -23.70 -18.41 8.17
CA LYS A 212 -23.09 -17.10 8.46
C LYS A 212 -22.56 -17.07 9.88
N TYR A 213 -21.61 -16.18 10.15
CA TYR A 213 -21.09 -15.96 11.49
C TYR A 213 -22.06 -15.12 12.34
N SER A 214 -22.03 -15.33 13.65
CA SER A 214 -22.83 -14.56 14.61
C SER A 214 -22.25 -13.14 14.75
N GLU A 215 -23.13 -12.14 14.84
CA GLU A 215 -22.75 -10.74 15.09
C GLU A 215 -21.93 -10.59 16.37
N LYS A 216 -22.26 -11.37 17.41
CA LYS A 216 -21.52 -11.42 18.67
C LYS A 216 -20.05 -11.82 18.50
N HIS A 217 -19.78 -12.83 17.66
CA HIS A 217 -18.41 -13.28 17.39
C HIS A 217 -17.62 -12.20 16.63
N ILE A 218 -18.25 -11.58 15.64
CA ILE A 218 -17.63 -10.48 14.87
C ILE A 218 -17.29 -9.32 15.80
N ILE A 219 -18.23 -8.92 16.67
CA ILE A 219 -18.02 -7.86 17.65
C ILE A 219 -16.84 -8.17 18.55
N ASN A 220 -16.74 -9.40 19.06
CA ASN A 220 -15.65 -9.78 19.96
C ASN A 220 -14.29 -9.67 19.26
N PHE A 221 -14.12 -10.25 18.07
CA PHE A 221 -12.84 -10.14 17.35
C PHE A 221 -12.47 -8.70 16.97
N VAL A 222 -13.45 -7.90 16.52
CA VAL A 222 -13.21 -6.49 16.24
C VAL A 222 -12.85 -5.74 17.52
N ARG A 223 -13.55 -5.97 18.63
CA ARG A 223 -13.26 -5.34 19.93
C ARG A 223 -11.85 -5.70 20.41
N ASP A 224 -11.47 -6.97 20.34
CA ASP A 224 -10.13 -7.45 20.71
C ASP A 224 -9.06 -6.77 19.86
N LYS A 225 -9.31 -6.62 18.55
CA LYS A 225 -8.42 -5.85 17.68
C LYS A 225 -8.30 -4.39 18.11
N LEU A 226 -9.41 -3.71 18.39
CA LEU A 226 -9.40 -2.31 18.80
C LEU A 226 -8.72 -2.11 20.17
N MET A 227 -8.86 -3.09 21.08
CA MET A 227 -8.23 -3.10 22.40
C MET A 227 -6.76 -3.53 22.38
N SER A 228 -6.26 -4.07 21.26
CA SER A 228 -4.86 -4.44 21.12
C SER A 228 -3.92 -3.23 21.27
N MET A 229 -2.70 -3.46 21.80
CA MET A 229 -1.70 -2.41 21.96
C MET A 229 -1.40 -1.62 20.67
N PRO A 230 -1.31 -2.25 19.48
CA PRO A 230 -1.12 -1.51 18.23
C PRO A 230 -2.20 -0.45 17.98
N CYS A 231 -3.48 -0.80 18.15
CA CYS A 231 -4.60 0.12 17.98
C CYS A 231 -4.67 1.17 19.10
N ARG A 232 -4.37 0.81 20.35
CA ARG A 232 -4.37 1.75 21.49
C ARG A 232 -3.19 2.73 21.48
N ASN A 233 -2.06 2.34 20.87
CA ASN A 233 -0.87 3.18 20.80
C ASN A 233 -0.87 4.08 19.55
N GLN A 234 -1.19 3.52 18.39
CA GLN A 234 -1.09 4.25 17.11
C GLN A 234 -2.45 4.75 16.60
N GLY A 235 -3.52 4.02 16.91
CA GLY A 235 -4.86 4.27 16.36
C GLY A 235 -5.26 3.27 15.29
N TYR A 236 -6.43 3.51 14.69
CA TYR A 236 -7.04 2.62 13.71
C TYR A 236 -7.96 3.37 12.72
N VAL A 237 -8.21 2.75 11.57
CA VAL A 237 -9.30 3.10 10.65
C VAL A 237 -10.25 1.93 10.57
N LEU A 238 -11.49 2.15 11.00
CA LEU A 238 -12.54 1.16 11.03
C LEU A 238 -13.39 1.28 9.76
N ASP A 239 -13.38 0.23 8.94
CA ASP A 239 -14.11 0.16 7.66
C ASP A 239 -15.35 -0.73 7.78
N GLU A 240 -16.49 -0.21 7.34
CA GLU A 240 -17.75 -0.94 7.07
C GLU A 240 -18.52 -1.48 8.30
N PHE A 241 -17.89 -1.55 9.47
CA PHE A 241 -18.49 -2.03 10.70
C PHE A 241 -18.29 -1.00 11.82
N PRO A 242 -19.23 -0.80 12.76
CA PRO A 242 -20.59 -1.34 12.81
C PRO A 242 -21.50 -0.70 11.74
N ASN A 243 -22.58 -1.38 11.36
CA ASN A 243 -23.53 -0.92 10.33
C ASN A 243 -24.94 -0.59 10.88
N THR A 244 -25.17 -0.83 12.18
CA THR A 244 -26.41 -0.46 12.89
C THR A 244 -26.08 0.12 14.26
N THR A 245 -27.00 0.92 14.80
CA THR A 245 -26.87 1.51 16.14
C THR A 245 -26.73 0.46 17.24
N SER A 246 -27.46 -0.65 17.15
CA SER A 246 -27.36 -1.75 18.12
C SER A 246 -25.95 -2.35 18.17
N LEU A 247 -25.34 -2.58 16.99
CA LEU A 247 -23.99 -3.12 16.92
C LEU A 247 -22.94 -2.11 17.41
N ALA A 248 -23.15 -0.81 17.16
CA ALA A 248 -22.28 0.23 17.70
C ALA A 248 -22.32 0.28 19.23
N GLN A 249 -23.52 0.25 19.80
CA GLN A 249 -23.72 0.21 21.25
C GLN A 249 -23.04 -1.01 21.87
N GLU A 250 -23.16 -2.18 21.26
CA GLU A 250 -22.52 -3.39 21.77
C GLU A 250 -21.01 -3.34 21.61
N LEU A 251 -20.49 -2.96 20.44
CA LEU A 251 -19.04 -2.88 20.17
C LEU A 251 -18.33 -1.93 21.12
N PHE A 252 -18.89 -0.72 21.29
CA PHE A 252 -18.29 0.36 22.08
C PHE A 252 -18.76 0.40 23.52
N LYS A 253 -19.52 -0.58 23.99
CA LYS A 253 -19.96 -0.66 25.39
C LYS A 253 -18.76 -0.60 26.35
N SER A 254 -18.89 0.12 27.46
CA SER A 254 -17.89 0.06 28.54
C SER A 254 -17.79 -1.35 29.11
N LEU A 255 -16.56 -1.79 29.37
CA LEU A 255 -16.26 -3.08 30.01
C LEU A 255 -16.13 -2.94 31.53
N ASN A 256 -16.09 -1.71 32.06
CA ASN A 256 -16.00 -1.44 33.48
C ASN A 256 -17.41 -1.35 34.07
N GLU A 257 -17.89 -2.42 34.70
CA GLU A 257 -19.21 -2.45 35.34
C GLU A 257 -19.30 -1.54 36.58
N ASP A 258 -18.16 -1.15 37.16
CA ASP A 258 -18.07 -0.35 38.39
C ASP A 258 -18.20 1.17 38.15
N GLU A 259 -18.09 1.64 36.91
CA GLU A 259 -18.22 3.05 36.55
C GLU A 259 -19.56 3.30 35.84
N GLU A 260 -20.65 3.38 36.62
CA GLU A 260 -22.02 3.62 36.13
C GLU A 260 -22.17 4.87 35.21
N ASN A 261 -21.17 5.75 35.16
CA ASN A 261 -21.17 6.97 34.36
C ASN A 261 -20.52 6.82 32.96
N GLU A 262 -19.74 5.77 32.68
CA GLU A 262 -19.14 5.57 31.35
C GLU A 262 -20.06 4.75 30.44
N GLN A 263 -20.84 5.44 29.60
CA GLN A 263 -21.77 4.80 28.65
C GLN A 263 -21.08 4.07 27.49
N TYR A 264 -19.81 4.39 27.23
CA TYR A 264 -19.01 3.82 26.14
C TYR A 264 -17.53 3.75 26.51
N ASN A 265 -16.79 2.87 25.84
CA ASN A 265 -15.37 2.65 26.05
C ASN A 265 -14.53 3.74 25.36
N THR A 266 -14.03 4.68 26.16
CA THR A 266 -13.24 5.83 25.70
C THR A 266 -11.93 5.45 25.00
N LEU A 267 -11.37 4.27 25.30
CA LEU A 267 -10.13 3.78 24.69
C LEU A 267 -10.34 3.51 23.20
N ILE A 268 -11.44 2.85 22.85
CA ILE A 268 -11.70 2.40 21.47
C ILE A 268 -12.67 3.31 20.73
N PHE A 269 -13.38 4.24 21.37
CA PHE A 269 -14.36 5.08 20.67
C PHE A 269 -13.71 5.97 19.58
N PRO A 270 -14.27 6.06 18.35
CA PRO A 270 -13.73 6.90 17.28
C PRO A 270 -13.71 8.39 17.64
N SER A 271 -12.69 9.10 17.17
CA SER A 271 -12.57 10.55 17.31
C SER A 271 -13.01 11.30 16.03
N PHE A 272 -12.95 10.64 14.88
CA PHE A 272 -13.41 11.18 13.60
C PHE A 272 -14.26 10.17 12.85
N ILE A 273 -15.31 10.67 12.20
CA ILE A 273 -16.20 9.85 11.37
C ILE A 273 -16.31 10.51 10.01
N PHE A 274 -15.96 9.78 8.96
CA PHE A 274 -16.09 10.25 7.58
C PHE A 274 -17.23 9.50 6.89
N SER A 275 -18.26 10.25 6.47
CA SER A 275 -19.41 9.71 5.76
C SER A 275 -19.29 9.99 4.26
N LEU A 276 -19.09 8.94 3.46
CA LEU A 276 -19.01 9.06 2.01
C LEU A 276 -20.42 9.19 1.43
N ASN A 277 -20.66 10.30 0.72
CA ASN A 277 -21.91 10.56 0.01
C ASN A 277 -21.73 10.31 -1.49
N ALA A 278 -22.60 9.47 -2.06
CA ALA A 278 -22.61 9.09 -3.46
C ALA A 278 -24.07 8.83 -3.92
N SER A 279 -24.46 9.29 -5.10
CA SER A 279 -25.76 8.97 -5.68
C SER A 279 -25.83 7.52 -6.15
N ASP A 280 -27.05 6.97 -6.12
CA ASP A 280 -27.32 5.62 -6.62
C ASP A 280 -26.84 5.39 -8.05
N ASN A 281 -27.02 6.40 -8.91
CA ASN A 281 -26.63 6.30 -10.32
C ASN A 281 -25.12 6.14 -10.44
N TYR A 282 -24.36 6.95 -9.69
CA TYR A 282 -22.90 6.86 -9.66
C TYR A 282 -22.41 5.50 -9.15
N ILE A 283 -23.04 4.96 -8.11
CA ILE A 283 -22.66 3.65 -7.57
C ILE A 283 -23.01 2.53 -8.57
N LYS A 284 -24.20 2.57 -9.18
CA LYS A 284 -24.63 1.60 -10.21
C LYS A 284 -23.71 1.63 -11.42
N ASP A 285 -23.37 2.81 -11.93
CA ASP A 285 -22.46 2.97 -13.06
C ASP A 285 -21.07 2.40 -12.74
N LYS A 286 -20.55 2.62 -11.52
CA LYS A 286 -19.28 2.04 -11.07
C LYS A 286 -19.32 0.51 -11.02
N VAL A 287 -20.40 -0.07 -10.52
CA VAL A 287 -20.54 -1.53 -10.43
C VAL A 287 -20.65 -2.14 -11.82
N MET A 288 -21.36 -1.50 -12.76
CA MET A 288 -21.45 -1.95 -14.16
C MET A 288 -20.11 -1.94 -14.91
N LEU A 289 -19.17 -1.10 -14.51
CA LEU A 289 -17.84 -0.99 -15.13
C LEU A 289 -16.82 -1.99 -14.55
N LEU A 290 -17.20 -2.83 -13.59
CA LEU A 290 -16.29 -3.81 -13.00
C LEU A 290 -15.96 -4.94 -13.99
N PRO A 291 -14.68 -5.36 -14.10
CA PRO A 291 -14.31 -6.52 -14.89
C PRO A 291 -15.01 -7.79 -14.40
N GLU A 292 -15.50 -8.64 -15.31
CA GLU A 292 -16.17 -9.91 -14.96
C GLU A 292 -15.33 -10.80 -14.03
N GLN A 293 -14.00 -10.74 -14.13
CA GLN A 293 -13.06 -11.46 -13.26
C GLN A 293 -13.14 -11.06 -11.78
N GLN A 294 -13.60 -9.84 -11.46
CA GLN A 294 -13.81 -9.38 -10.08
C GLN A 294 -15.23 -9.69 -9.56
N VAL A 295 -16.13 -10.08 -10.46
CA VAL A 295 -17.55 -10.36 -10.19
C VAL A 295 -17.82 -11.87 -10.05
N ILE A 296 -17.09 -12.71 -10.80
CA ILE A 296 -17.26 -14.17 -10.76
C ILE A 296 -16.69 -14.73 -9.44
N GLY A 297 -17.56 -15.30 -8.61
CA GLY A 297 -17.18 -15.94 -7.33
C GLY A 297 -17.14 -15.01 -6.12
N THR A 298 -17.56 -13.75 -6.28
CA THR A 298 -17.73 -12.78 -5.18
C THR A 298 -19.21 -12.48 -4.97
N SER A 299 -19.57 -11.95 -3.79
CA SER A 299 -20.94 -11.51 -3.43
C SER A 299 -21.40 -10.22 -4.16
N ASN A 300 -20.93 -10.06 -5.40
CA ASN A 300 -21.02 -8.83 -6.19
C ASN A 300 -21.93 -9.03 -7.40
N THR A 301 -22.81 -10.02 -7.34
CA THR A 301 -23.91 -10.15 -8.29
C THR A 301 -24.81 -8.93 -8.21
N GLU A 302 -25.43 -8.55 -9.32
CA GLU A 302 -26.32 -7.37 -9.39
C GLU A 302 -27.45 -7.45 -8.33
N GLU A 303 -27.95 -8.65 -8.06
CA GLU A 303 -28.98 -8.91 -7.05
C GLU A 303 -28.48 -8.69 -5.62
N GLU A 304 -27.30 -9.22 -5.26
CA GLU A 304 -26.74 -9.06 -3.91
C GLU A 304 -26.30 -7.62 -3.63
N PHE A 305 -25.75 -6.93 -4.63
CA PHE A 305 -25.41 -5.51 -4.53
C PHE A 305 -26.65 -4.65 -4.31
N THR A 306 -27.70 -4.87 -5.09
CA THR A 306 -28.96 -4.11 -4.97
C THR A 306 -29.56 -4.31 -3.59
N LYS A 307 -29.57 -5.55 -3.09
CA LYS A 307 -30.01 -5.86 -1.72
C LYS A 307 -29.20 -5.12 -0.66
N ARG A 308 -27.87 -5.13 -0.73
CA ARG A 308 -26.99 -4.39 0.22
C ARG A 308 -27.22 -2.88 0.18
N LEU A 309 -27.47 -2.32 -1.01
CA LEU A 309 -27.77 -0.90 -1.15
C LEU A 309 -29.14 -0.54 -0.56
N GLU A 310 -30.13 -1.40 -0.71
CA GLU A 310 -31.46 -1.23 -0.09
C GLU A 310 -31.39 -1.36 1.43
N GLU A 311 -30.68 -2.36 1.95
CA GLU A 311 -30.43 -2.54 3.39
C GLU A 311 -29.69 -1.34 3.98
N PHE A 312 -28.67 -0.84 3.28
CA PHE A 312 -27.95 0.37 3.68
C PHE A 312 -28.92 1.56 3.81
N LYS A 313 -29.81 1.77 2.84
CA LYS A 313 -30.78 2.88 2.89
C LYS A 313 -31.81 2.72 4.00
N ALA A 314 -32.30 1.51 4.24
CA ALA A 314 -33.24 1.23 5.33
C ALA A 314 -32.62 1.55 6.70
N ASN A 315 -31.32 1.32 6.85
CA ASN A 315 -30.55 1.55 8.07
C ASN A 315 -29.86 2.92 8.12
N ASN A 316 -30.07 3.79 7.12
CA ASN A 316 -29.48 5.12 7.05
C ASN A 316 -30.50 6.15 6.56
N THR A 317 -31.54 6.33 7.37
CA THR A 317 -32.50 7.43 7.25
C THR A 317 -32.14 8.55 8.23
N GLU A 318 -32.75 9.73 8.11
CA GLU A 318 -32.51 10.85 9.04
C GLU A 318 -32.77 10.46 10.51
N GLU A 319 -33.76 9.59 10.76
CA GLU A 319 -34.11 9.13 12.10
C GLU A 319 -33.35 7.87 12.54
N ASN A 320 -32.94 7.04 11.59
CA ASN A 320 -32.32 5.74 11.85
C ASN A 320 -31.02 5.65 11.05
N THR A 321 -29.97 6.30 11.54
CA THR A 321 -28.59 6.13 11.06
C THR A 321 -27.66 5.92 12.25
N ILE A 322 -26.62 5.13 12.02
CA ILE A 322 -25.55 4.94 13.00
C ILE A 322 -24.83 6.24 13.35
N LEU A 323 -24.89 7.24 12.48
CA LEU A 323 -24.28 8.56 12.73
C LEU A 323 -24.93 9.27 13.92
N ASN A 324 -26.24 9.08 14.13
CA ASN A 324 -26.97 9.67 15.25
C ASN A 324 -26.41 9.18 16.60
N TYR A 325 -25.99 7.91 16.68
CA TYR A 325 -25.35 7.36 17.87
C TYR A 325 -24.04 8.08 18.21
N PHE A 326 -23.24 8.45 17.21
CA PHE A 326 -22.00 9.17 17.44
C PHE A 326 -22.23 10.66 17.73
N ASP A 327 -23.26 11.25 17.12
CA ASP A 327 -23.69 12.63 17.41
C ASP A 327 -24.13 12.80 18.88
N GLU A 328 -24.75 11.78 19.48
CA GLU A 328 -25.09 11.76 20.92
C GLU A 328 -23.86 11.92 21.84
N PHE A 329 -22.67 11.53 21.36
CA PHE A 329 -21.39 11.65 22.07
C PHE A 329 -20.52 12.80 21.53
N GLU A 330 -21.11 13.79 20.87
CA GLU A 330 -20.44 14.96 20.30
C GLU A 330 -19.41 14.65 19.19
N VAL A 331 -19.49 13.47 18.57
CA VAL A 331 -18.64 13.08 17.44
C VAL A 331 -19.41 13.20 16.13
N HIS A 332 -19.34 14.39 15.54
CA HIS A 332 -20.06 14.72 14.31
C HIS A 332 -19.42 14.12 13.05
N ALA A 333 -20.25 13.52 12.20
CA ALA A 333 -19.81 12.94 10.95
C ALA A 333 -19.47 14.00 9.89
N ILE A 334 -18.30 13.88 9.27
CA ILE A 334 -17.82 14.76 8.20
C ILE A 334 -18.21 14.14 6.86
N THR A 335 -19.11 14.80 6.13
CA THR A 335 -19.55 14.32 4.81
C THR A 335 -18.50 14.57 3.73
N LEU A 336 -18.19 13.52 2.96
CA LEU A 336 -17.27 13.52 1.83
C LEU A 336 -18.04 13.18 0.55
N ASP A 337 -18.20 14.14 -0.36
CA ASP A 337 -18.77 13.89 -1.68
C ASP A 337 -17.73 13.18 -2.57
N VAL A 338 -18.05 11.96 -3.01
CA VAL A 338 -17.12 11.12 -3.80
C VAL A 338 -17.36 11.20 -5.31
N GLU A 339 -18.39 11.89 -5.76
CA GLU A 339 -18.72 11.94 -7.19
C GLU A 339 -17.73 12.81 -7.96
N ASN A 340 -17.12 12.22 -9.00
CA ASN A 340 -16.15 12.91 -9.85
C ASN A 340 -14.96 13.51 -9.09
N LYS A 341 -14.69 13.04 -7.87
CA LYS A 341 -13.53 13.44 -7.07
C LYS A 341 -12.47 12.35 -7.09
N SER A 342 -11.21 12.76 -7.23
CA SER A 342 -10.09 11.86 -7.03
C SER A 342 -9.94 11.52 -5.55
N ILE A 343 -9.31 10.39 -5.26
CA ILE A 343 -9.07 10.00 -3.87
C ILE A 343 -8.08 10.96 -3.20
N GLU A 344 -7.16 11.55 -3.98
CA GLU A 344 -6.19 12.54 -3.51
C GLU A 344 -6.90 13.79 -2.98
N TYR A 345 -7.97 14.24 -3.65
CA TYR A 345 -8.80 15.35 -3.18
C TYR A 345 -9.53 15.02 -1.87
N LEU A 346 -10.07 13.79 -1.75
CA LEU A 346 -10.72 13.34 -0.52
C LEU A 346 -9.72 13.27 0.64
N MET A 347 -8.51 12.75 0.37
CA MET A 347 -7.42 12.69 1.35
C MET A 347 -6.99 14.09 1.81
N GLU A 348 -6.91 15.07 0.91
CA GLU A 348 -6.60 16.45 1.29
C GLU A 348 -7.64 17.02 2.26
N LYS A 349 -8.93 16.77 2.02
CA LYS A 349 -10.00 17.18 2.95
C LYS A 349 -9.85 16.49 4.32
N ILE A 350 -9.53 15.20 4.34
CA ILE A 350 -9.31 14.46 5.59
C ILE A 350 -8.10 15.01 6.35
N ILE A 351 -7.00 15.32 5.65
CA ILE A 351 -5.79 15.89 6.26
C ILE A 351 -6.07 17.28 6.83
N ASN A 352 -6.91 18.08 6.19
CA ASN A 352 -7.29 19.39 6.70
C ASN A 352 -8.11 19.30 8.00
N GLU A 353 -8.95 18.28 8.16
CA GLU A 353 -9.79 18.08 9.35
C GLU A 353 -9.03 17.39 10.49
N VAL A 354 -8.23 16.36 10.17
CA VAL A 354 -7.53 15.52 11.16
C VAL A 354 -6.19 16.13 11.58
N GLY A 355 -5.51 16.83 10.66
CA GLY A 355 -4.19 17.40 10.88
C GLY A 355 -3.05 16.44 10.54
N LYS A 356 -1.90 16.63 11.19
CA LYS A 356 -0.68 15.87 10.93
C LYS A 356 -0.70 14.52 11.65
N PRO A 357 0.00 13.49 11.14
CA PRO A 357 0.18 12.24 11.86
C PRO A 357 0.83 12.43 13.24
N HIS A 358 0.28 11.75 14.24
CA HIS A 358 0.69 11.79 15.65
C HIS A 358 1.60 10.59 16.01
N ASN A 359 2.47 10.17 15.10
CA ASN A 359 3.36 9.03 15.29
C ASN A 359 4.75 9.26 14.71
N TYR A 360 5.67 8.33 14.97
CA TYR A 360 7.04 8.37 14.46
C TYR A 360 7.18 8.16 12.95
N GLY A 361 6.07 7.87 12.25
CA GLY A 361 6.10 7.49 10.85
C GLY A 361 6.74 6.12 10.59
N PRO A 362 7.02 5.78 9.32
CA PRO A 362 7.64 4.51 8.96
C PRO A 362 9.11 4.44 9.43
N THR A 363 9.58 3.23 9.73
CA THR A 363 10.98 3.02 10.13
C THR A 363 11.95 3.34 8.98
N PRO A 364 13.23 3.64 9.25
CA PRO A 364 14.22 3.85 8.19
C PRO A 364 14.33 2.67 7.20
N GLU A 365 14.16 1.45 7.70
CA GLU A 365 14.16 0.23 6.90
C GLU A 365 12.93 0.16 5.98
N GLU A 366 11.74 0.46 6.49
CA GLU A 366 10.51 0.53 5.69
C GLU A 366 10.60 1.62 4.62
N ILE A 367 11.21 2.76 4.93
CA ILE A 367 11.44 3.84 3.96
C ILE A 367 12.39 3.35 2.86
N ALA A 368 13.49 2.67 3.21
CA ALA A 368 14.43 2.12 2.25
C ALA A 368 13.78 1.04 1.37
N GLU A 369 12.98 0.17 1.96
CA GLU A 369 12.25 -0.88 1.24
C GLU A 369 11.21 -0.29 0.30
N LYS A 370 10.40 0.68 0.76
CA LYS A 370 9.44 1.39 -0.09
C LYS A 370 10.14 2.09 -1.26
N ARG A 371 11.31 2.68 -1.04
CA ARG A 371 12.13 3.27 -2.12
C ARG A 371 12.59 2.20 -3.11
N ARG A 372 13.08 1.06 -2.63
CA ARG A 372 13.48 -0.07 -3.47
C ARG A 372 12.32 -0.58 -4.33
N ILE A 373 11.16 -0.81 -3.73
CA ILE A 373 9.94 -1.26 -4.44
C ILE A 373 9.52 -0.22 -5.48
N ALA A 374 9.54 1.08 -5.15
CA ALA A 374 9.19 2.14 -6.07
C ALA A 374 10.17 2.23 -7.25
N GLU A 375 11.47 2.07 -7.01
CA GLU A 375 12.50 2.02 -8.03
C GLU A 375 12.34 0.79 -8.95
N GLU A 376 12.07 -0.38 -8.39
CA GLU A 376 11.80 -1.60 -9.16
C GLU A 376 10.54 -1.48 -10.01
N LYS A 377 9.45 -0.91 -9.45
CA LYS A 377 8.22 -0.66 -10.18
C LYS A 377 8.45 0.30 -11.35
N LYS A 378 9.17 1.39 -11.11
CA LYS A 378 9.52 2.37 -12.14
C LYS A 378 10.36 1.73 -13.25
N LYS A 379 11.36 0.90 -12.90
CA LYS A 379 12.15 0.15 -13.89
C LYS A 379 11.29 -0.79 -14.75
N LYS A 380 10.35 -1.52 -14.13
CA LYS A 380 9.42 -2.41 -14.86
C LYS A 380 8.49 -1.64 -15.78
N GLU A 381 7.97 -0.48 -15.35
CA GLU A 381 7.13 0.38 -16.18
C GLU A 381 7.91 0.96 -17.36
N GLU A 382 9.16 1.40 -17.15
CA GLU A 382 10.06 1.87 -18.21
C GLU A 382 10.39 0.76 -19.22
N GLU A 383 10.63 -0.47 -18.77
CA GLU A 383 10.89 -1.63 -19.63
C GLU A 383 9.66 -2.00 -20.45
N LEU A 384 8.47 -2.03 -19.85
CA LEU A 384 7.22 -2.30 -20.55
C LEU A 384 6.93 -1.22 -21.61
N ALA A 385 7.12 0.06 -21.26
CA ALA A 385 6.95 1.17 -22.20
C ALA A 385 7.95 1.11 -23.37
N LEU A 386 9.18 0.65 -23.13
CA LEU A 386 10.17 0.44 -24.18
C LEU A 386 9.78 -0.73 -25.09
N GLN A 387 9.32 -1.84 -24.52
CA GLN A 387 8.83 -2.99 -25.30
C GLN A 387 7.63 -2.60 -26.16
N GLU A 388 6.70 -1.81 -25.64
CA GLU A 388 5.54 -1.33 -26.38
C GLU A 388 5.94 -0.37 -27.51
N LYS A 389 6.90 0.53 -27.28
CA LYS A 389 7.47 1.36 -28.36
C LYS A 389 8.11 0.52 -29.46
N ILE A 390 8.94 -0.46 -29.10
CA ILE A 390 9.58 -1.35 -30.08
C ILE A 390 8.53 -2.16 -30.86
N ARG A 391 7.44 -2.60 -30.20
CA ARG A 391 6.33 -3.29 -30.87
C ARG A 391 5.65 -2.37 -31.89
N ASN A 392 5.33 -1.14 -31.50
CA ASN A 392 4.67 -0.18 -32.35
C ASN A 392 5.55 0.22 -33.56
N GLU A 393 6.85 0.45 -33.34
CA GLU A 393 7.81 0.74 -34.41
C GLU A 393 7.91 -0.42 -35.43
N LYS A 394 7.94 -1.68 -34.96
CA LYS A 394 7.94 -2.85 -35.84
C LYS A 394 6.65 -2.97 -36.64
N GLU A 395 5.50 -2.70 -36.02
CA GLU A 395 4.20 -2.71 -36.71
C GLU A 395 4.13 -1.63 -37.79
N GLU A 396 4.63 -0.42 -37.51
CA GLU A 396 4.75 0.66 -38.49
C GLU A 396 5.70 0.31 -39.63
N GLU A 397 6.87 -0.27 -39.33
CA GLU A 397 7.84 -0.70 -40.34
C GLU A 397 7.24 -1.77 -41.28
N ILE A 398 6.52 -2.75 -40.72
CA ILE A 398 5.81 -3.77 -41.50
C ILE A 398 4.72 -3.13 -42.39
N ARG A 399 3.98 -2.14 -41.88
CA ARG A 399 2.95 -1.43 -42.64
C ARG A 399 3.56 -0.67 -43.82
N LEU A 400 4.64 0.09 -43.58
CA LEU A 400 5.35 0.84 -44.62
C LEU A 400 5.94 -0.09 -45.69
N LEU A 401 6.48 -1.24 -45.30
CA LEU A 401 6.98 -2.26 -46.24
C LEU A 401 5.87 -2.80 -47.15
N ARG A 402 4.66 -3.05 -46.61
CA ARG A 402 3.50 -3.50 -47.41
C ARG A 402 3.05 -2.42 -48.38
N GLU A 403 2.88 -1.18 -47.93
CA GLU A 403 2.49 -0.06 -48.79
C GLU A 403 3.51 0.17 -49.91
N ARG A 404 4.81 0.05 -49.59
CA ARG A 404 5.88 0.17 -50.58
C ARG A 404 5.84 -0.97 -51.60
N ALA A 405 5.59 -2.20 -51.16
CA ALA A 405 5.47 -3.35 -52.06
C ALA A 405 4.26 -3.20 -52.99
N GLU A 406 3.10 -2.79 -52.47
CA GLU A 406 1.91 -2.50 -53.26
C GLU A 406 2.15 -1.37 -54.27
N TRP A 407 2.85 -0.31 -53.85
CA TRP A 407 3.24 0.78 -54.74
C TRP A 407 4.16 0.32 -55.87
N GLN A 408 5.15 -0.53 -55.56
CA GLN A 408 6.05 -1.09 -56.57
C GLN A 408 5.28 -1.91 -57.61
N ILE A 409 4.34 -2.76 -57.19
CA ILE A 409 3.50 -3.54 -58.10
C ILE A 409 2.69 -2.62 -59.02
N LYS A 410 2.03 -1.60 -58.46
CA LYS A 410 1.28 -0.61 -59.26
C LYS A 410 2.17 0.14 -60.26
N LEU A 411 3.37 0.53 -59.83
CA LEU A 411 4.33 1.24 -60.68
C LEU A 411 4.82 0.36 -61.84
N GLU A 412 5.09 -0.93 -61.58
CA GLU A 412 5.47 -1.92 -62.59
C GLU A 412 4.35 -2.10 -63.63
N GLU A 413 3.10 -2.14 -63.17
CA GLU A 413 1.93 -2.26 -64.04
C GLU A 413 1.73 -1.02 -64.92
N VAL A 414 1.91 0.19 -64.37
CA VAL A 414 1.91 1.44 -65.14
C VAL A 414 3.02 1.45 -66.19
N ARG A 415 4.26 1.07 -65.81
CA ARG A 415 5.38 0.99 -66.76
C ARG A 415 5.10 0.03 -67.92
N LYS A 416 4.48 -1.12 -67.62
CA LYS A 416 4.09 -2.10 -68.64
C LYS A 416 3.05 -1.50 -69.60
N GLN A 417 2.03 -0.83 -69.07
CA GLN A 417 1.03 -0.13 -69.88
C GLN A 417 1.65 0.97 -70.75
N GLU A 418 2.56 1.78 -70.21
CA GLU A 418 3.29 2.79 -70.97
C GLU A 418 4.11 2.16 -72.11
N GLN A 419 4.78 1.05 -71.84
CA GLN A 419 5.56 0.34 -72.85
C GLN A 419 4.68 -0.25 -73.96
N GLU A 420 3.54 -0.84 -73.61
CA GLU A 420 2.55 -1.33 -74.58
C GLU A 420 2.01 -0.18 -75.45
N VAL A 421 1.70 0.98 -74.87
CA VAL A 421 1.25 2.17 -75.60
C VAL A 421 2.35 2.69 -76.53
N LEU A 422 3.60 2.77 -76.06
CA LEU A 422 4.75 3.18 -76.89
C LEU A 422 4.98 2.21 -78.05
N GLU A 423 4.86 0.90 -77.82
CA GLU A 423 4.95 -0.10 -78.87
C GLU A 423 3.86 0.10 -79.91
N VAL A 424 2.61 0.30 -79.50
CA VAL A 424 1.49 0.59 -80.42
C VAL A 424 1.72 1.88 -81.20
N GLN A 425 2.18 2.95 -80.55
CA GLN A 425 2.52 4.21 -81.22
C GLN A 425 3.70 4.06 -82.18
N SER A 426 4.59 3.10 -81.97
CA SER A 426 5.71 2.81 -82.86
C SER A 426 5.31 2.00 -84.11
N ILE A 427 4.14 1.34 -84.11
CA ILE A 427 3.68 0.49 -85.23
C ILE A 427 3.58 1.26 -86.56
N PRO A 428 2.95 2.45 -86.64
CA PRO A 428 2.87 3.21 -87.89
C PRO A 428 4.25 3.58 -88.45
N LEU A 429 5.18 4.00 -87.57
CA LEU A 429 6.54 4.35 -87.95
C LEU A 429 7.32 3.11 -88.42
N ARG A 430 7.25 1.99 -87.68
CA ARG A 430 7.87 0.72 -88.10
C ARG A 430 7.31 0.23 -89.44
N ASN A 431 6.00 0.31 -89.65
CA ASN A 431 5.37 -0.08 -90.92
C ASN A 431 5.81 0.82 -92.07
N TYR A 432 5.93 2.13 -91.84
CA TYR A 432 6.47 3.06 -92.83
C TYR A 432 7.93 2.74 -93.18
N LEU A 433 8.78 2.56 -92.16
CA LEU A 433 10.19 2.19 -92.35
C LEU A 433 10.30 0.86 -93.10
N MET A 434 9.56 -0.18 -92.71
CA MET A 434 9.57 -1.49 -93.38
C MET A 434 9.09 -1.44 -94.83
N LYS A 435 8.12 -0.58 -95.15
CA LYS A 435 7.53 -0.53 -96.50
C LYS A 435 8.33 0.34 -97.47
N TYR A 436 8.85 1.48 -97.01
CA TYR A 436 9.43 2.50 -97.89
C TYR A 436 10.95 2.63 -97.76
N VAL A 437 11.52 2.36 -96.59
CA VAL A 437 12.96 2.59 -96.33
C VAL A 437 13.75 1.29 -96.37
N MET A 438 13.25 0.23 -95.71
CA MET A 438 13.96 -1.04 -95.58
C MET A 438 14.24 -1.75 -96.91
N PRO A 439 13.35 -1.78 -97.93
CA PRO A 439 13.65 -2.45 -99.18
C PRO A 439 14.83 -1.78 -99.90
N THR A 440 14.81 -0.45 -100.01
CA THR A 440 15.88 0.33 -100.65
C THR A 440 17.19 0.24 -99.88
N LEU A 441 17.14 0.34 -98.53
CA LEU A 441 18.31 0.24 -97.67
C LEU A 441 18.92 -1.17 -97.70
N THR A 442 18.09 -2.22 -97.70
CA THR A 442 18.55 -3.61 -97.76
C THR A 442 19.19 -3.90 -99.11
N SER A 443 18.59 -3.45 -100.22
CA SER A 443 19.20 -3.55 -101.55
C SER A 443 20.52 -2.80 -101.64
N ALA A 444 20.60 -1.59 -101.08
CA ALA A 444 21.83 -0.80 -101.03
C ALA A 444 22.94 -1.51 -100.23
N LEU A 445 22.60 -2.04 -99.05
CA LEU A 445 23.53 -2.81 -98.21
C LEU A 445 24.01 -4.09 -98.90
N ILE A 446 23.12 -4.78 -99.62
CA ILE A 446 23.47 -5.96 -100.42
C ILE A 446 24.42 -5.57 -101.55
N ASP A 447 24.20 -4.45 -102.24
CA ASP A 447 25.06 -4.01 -103.34
C ASP A 447 26.42 -3.48 -102.86
N ILE A 448 26.48 -2.82 -101.70
CA ILE A 448 27.74 -2.49 -101.03
C ILE A 448 28.54 -3.76 -100.71
N CYS A 449 27.87 -4.79 -100.18
CA CYS A 449 28.52 -6.08 -99.89
C CYS A 449 29.11 -6.74 -101.15
N LYS A 450 28.49 -6.52 -102.32
CA LYS A 450 28.96 -7.08 -103.61
C LYS A 450 30.10 -6.26 -104.23
N ILE A 451 29.96 -4.94 -104.25
CA ILE A 451 30.86 -4.03 -104.99
C ILE A 451 32.11 -3.69 -104.16
N ARG A 452 31.99 -3.72 -102.82
CA ARG A 452 33.05 -3.34 -101.86
C ARG A 452 33.78 -2.05 -102.26
N PRO A 453 33.06 -0.92 -102.35
CA PRO A 453 33.66 0.37 -102.62
C PRO A 453 34.64 0.78 -101.51
N GLU A 454 35.63 1.62 -101.83
CA GLU A 454 36.62 2.10 -100.86
C GLU A 454 35.99 2.91 -99.71
N ASP A 455 34.90 3.65 -99.97
CA ASP A 455 34.06 4.27 -98.95
C ASP A 455 32.61 3.73 -99.01
N PRO A 456 32.24 2.78 -98.15
CA PRO A 456 30.90 2.20 -98.12
C PRO A 456 29.83 3.15 -97.58
N ILE A 457 30.19 4.18 -96.79
CA ILE A 457 29.22 5.13 -96.24
C ILE A 457 28.80 6.12 -97.32
N ASP A 458 29.77 6.67 -98.05
CA ASP A 458 29.51 7.65 -99.11
C ASP A 458 28.76 6.99 -100.29
N TYR A 459 29.12 5.74 -100.62
CA TYR A 459 28.40 4.94 -101.60
C TYR A 459 26.96 4.64 -101.19
N LEU A 460 26.71 4.34 -99.91
CA LEU A 460 25.36 4.14 -99.38
C LEU A 460 24.53 5.41 -99.50
N ALA A 461 25.10 6.57 -99.15
CA ALA A 461 24.44 7.85 -99.27
C ALA A 461 24.07 8.15 -100.73
N GLU A 462 25.01 8.02 -101.68
CA GLU A 462 24.73 8.17 -103.11
C GLU A 462 23.63 7.22 -103.62
N TYR A 463 23.68 5.95 -103.21
CA TYR A 463 22.70 4.94 -103.63
C TYR A 463 21.29 5.27 -103.12
N LEU A 464 21.19 5.75 -101.87
CA LEU A 464 19.92 6.19 -101.28
C LEU A 464 19.42 7.49 -101.91
N PHE A 465 20.30 8.45 -102.23
CA PHE A 465 19.92 9.67 -102.95
C PHE A 465 19.41 9.39 -104.36
N LYS A 466 20.03 8.45 -105.08
CA LYS A 466 19.62 8.02 -106.43
C LYS A 466 18.27 7.30 -106.44
N ASN A 467 17.94 6.56 -105.38
CA ASN A 467 16.72 5.76 -105.28
C ASN A 467 15.69 6.32 -104.29
N ASN A 468 15.70 7.64 -104.06
CA ASN A 468 14.78 8.30 -103.14
C ASN A 468 13.34 8.31 -103.72
N PRO A 469 12.34 7.74 -103.03
CA PRO A 469 10.96 7.65 -103.52
C PRO A 469 10.21 8.99 -103.64
N THR A 470 10.80 10.13 -103.25
CA THR A 470 10.22 11.47 -103.40
C THR A 470 10.74 12.28 -104.60
N ASN A 471 11.71 11.73 -105.36
CA ASN A 471 12.28 12.37 -106.56
C ASN A 471 11.64 11.92 -107.88
N ASN A 472 10.41 11.36 -107.82
CA ASN A 472 9.55 11.08 -108.98
C ASN A 472 8.09 11.34 -108.64
#